data_AF-A0A0F4VPA9-F1
#
_entry.id   AF-A0A0F4VPA9-F1
#
_cell.length_a   1.000
_cell.length_b   1.000
_cell.length_c   1.000
_cell.angle_alpha   90.00
_cell.angle_beta   90.00
_cell.angle_gamma   90.00
#
_symmetry.space_group_name_H-M   'P 1'
#
loop_
_entity.id
_entity.type
_entity.pdbx_description
1 polymer ?
#
loop_
_entity_poly.entity_id
_entity_poly.type
_entity_poly.pdbx_seq_one_letter_code
_entity_poly.pdbx_strand_id
1 'polypeptide(L)'
;MTTELQEDFKNYVFENVKANIDEWDSLGYRDYGSPEIKKRFRDKITELRRQYAKENGLKTVTQLCPKPSYLVYPVRAFRDEYINSEEARLLEEFKPLAIAKIANDEELKDKLNVLLVKGFSKEFVLFGGRDYCREDVYLGLLDALREHYKEVQHTLSNSSDVVKPDLRDLASECLTSLFTPRLTLKSGNTEQIKQVA
;
A
#
# COMPACT_ATOMS: atom_id res chain seq x y z
N MET A 1 4.76 -38.96 4.99
CA MET A 1 4.43 -39.03 3.54
C MET A 1 3.13 -38.32 3.18
N THR A 2 1.94 -38.71 3.66
CA THR A 2 0.69 -38.00 3.31
C THR A 2 0.67 -36.56 3.83
N THR A 3 1.20 -36.30 5.03
CA THR A 3 1.30 -34.95 5.62
C THR A 3 2.36 -34.07 4.97
N GLU A 4 3.49 -34.63 4.52
CA GLU A 4 4.53 -33.88 3.81
C GLU A 4 4.03 -33.40 2.45
N LEU A 5 3.41 -34.30 1.67
CA LEU A 5 2.76 -33.92 0.42
C LEU A 5 1.67 -32.85 0.64
N GLN A 6 1.05 -32.80 1.84
CA GLN A 6 0.02 -31.80 2.17
C GLN A 6 0.62 -30.43 2.31
N GLU A 7 1.75 -30.35 3.00
CA GLU A 7 2.47 -29.11 3.16
C GLU A 7 3.13 -28.68 1.84
N ASP A 8 3.68 -29.62 1.06
CA ASP A 8 4.28 -29.32 -0.25
C ASP A 8 3.26 -28.71 -1.21
N PHE A 9 2.06 -29.29 -1.31
CA PHE A 9 1.00 -28.73 -2.15
C PHE A 9 0.52 -27.38 -1.64
N LYS A 10 0.42 -27.19 -0.31
CA LYS A 10 0.03 -25.90 0.28
C LYS A 10 1.08 -24.82 -0.05
N ASN A 11 2.36 -25.13 0.09
CA ASN A 11 3.46 -24.25 -0.28
C ASN A 11 3.45 -23.94 -1.79
N TYR A 12 3.19 -24.93 -2.64
CA TYR A 12 3.02 -24.71 -4.07
C TYR A 12 1.91 -23.70 -4.39
N VAL A 13 0.77 -23.79 -3.70
CA VAL A 13 -0.33 -22.83 -3.86
C VAL A 13 0.10 -21.44 -3.39
N PHE A 14 0.83 -21.33 -2.28
CA PHE A 14 1.33 -20.07 -1.74
C PHE A 14 2.35 -19.39 -2.67
N GLU A 15 3.28 -20.14 -3.24
CA GLU A 15 4.21 -19.62 -4.24
C GLU A 15 3.46 -19.18 -5.52
N ASN A 16 2.41 -19.91 -5.90
CA ASN A 16 1.55 -19.48 -7.00
C ASN A 16 0.80 -18.16 -6.69
N VAL A 17 0.37 -17.95 -5.44
CA VAL A 17 -0.24 -16.69 -4.97
C VAL A 17 0.73 -15.53 -5.16
N LYS A 18 1.98 -15.67 -4.71
CA LYS A 18 3.01 -14.64 -4.86
C LYS A 18 3.23 -14.29 -6.33
N ALA A 19 3.39 -15.31 -7.18
CA ALA A 19 3.71 -15.12 -8.59
C ALA A 19 2.56 -14.52 -9.42
N ASN A 20 1.30 -14.66 -8.98
CA ASN A 20 0.11 -14.28 -9.74
C ASN A 20 -0.87 -13.45 -8.89
N ILE A 21 -0.35 -12.57 -8.04
CA ILE A 21 -1.13 -11.89 -7.01
C ILE A 21 -2.33 -11.10 -7.59
N ASP A 22 -2.17 -10.48 -8.75
CA ASP A 22 -3.24 -9.76 -9.45
C ASP A 22 -4.40 -10.68 -9.87
N GLU A 23 -4.08 -11.89 -10.34
CA GLU A 23 -5.09 -12.90 -10.65
C GLU A 23 -5.84 -13.31 -9.38
N TRP A 24 -5.11 -13.58 -8.30
CA TRP A 24 -5.69 -14.01 -7.03
C TRP A 24 -6.57 -12.95 -6.36
N ASP A 25 -6.21 -11.68 -6.48
CA ASP A 25 -7.05 -10.57 -6.04
C ASP A 25 -8.36 -10.46 -6.83
N SER A 26 -8.26 -10.63 -8.16
CA SER A 26 -9.42 -10.57 -9.07
C SER A 26 -10.49 -11.63 -8.76
N LEU A 27 -10.13 -12.71 -8.05
CA LEU A 27 -11.07 -13.75 -7.64
C LEU A 27 -12.10 -13.28 -6.60
N GLY A 28 -11.87 -12.14 -5.93
CA GLY A 28 -12.93 -11.40 -5.24
C GLY A 28 -12.48 -10.56 -4.06
N TYR A 29 -12.46 -9.23 -4.22
CA TYR A 29 -12.02 -8.28 -3.19
C TYR A 29 -13.12 -7.84 -2.19
N ARG A 30 -14.43 -7.98 -2.51
CA ARG A 30 -15.47 -7.21 -1.77
C ARG A 30 -16.57 -7.96 -1.02
N ASP A 31 -16.77 -9.26 -1.24
CA ASP A 31 -17.89 -9.95 -0.56
C ASP A 31 -17.63 -11.45 -0.31
N TYR A 32 -16.67 -11.75 0.56
CA TYR A 32 -16.24 -13.12 0.89
C TYR A 32 -17.33 -13.98 1.57
N GLY A 33 -18.49 -13.40 1.90
CA GLY A 33 -19.69 -14.13 2.27
C GLY A 33 -20.33 -14.87 1.08
N SER A 34 -20.08 -14.40 -0.14
CA SER A 34 -20.67 -14.95 -1.36
C SER A 34 -20.20 -16.38 -1.63
N PRO A 35 -21.13 -17.34 -1.83
CA PRO A 35 -20.81 -18.68 -2.30
C PRO A 35 -20.01 -18.71 -3.61
N GLU A 36 -20.16 -17.69 -4.46
CA GLU A 36 -19.50 -17.60 -5.77
C GLU A 36 -17.99 -17.34 -5.63
N ILE A 37 -17.59 -16.43 -4.73
CA ILE A 37 -16.17 -16.15 -4.48
C ILE A 37 -15.48 -17.39 -3.90
N LYS A 38 -16.13 -18.05 -2.94
CA LYS A 38 -15.64 -19.32 -2.37
C LYS A 38 -15.53 -20.42 -3.42
N LYS A 39 -16.42 -20.43 -4.42
CA LYS A 39 -16.36 -21.37 -5.54
C LYS A 39 -15.17 -21.06 -6.45
N ARG A 40 -14.95 -19.80 -6.85
CA ARG A 40 -13.81 -19.40 -7.71
C ARG A 40 -12.45 -19.75 -7.10
N PHE A 41 -12.25 -19.44 -5.81
CA PHE A 41 -11.03 -19.84 -5.09
C PHE A 41 -10.85 -21.36 -5.06
N ARG A 42 -11.92 -22.10 -4.79
CA ARG A 42 -11.90 -23.57 -4.77
C ARG A 42 -11.56 -24.15 -6.15
N ASP A 43 -12.11 -23.58 -7.21
CA ASP A 43 -11.88 -24.03 -8.59
C ASP A 43 -10.41 -23.78 -8.98
N LYS A 44 -9.85 -22.61 -8.66
CA LYS A 44 -8.41 -22.32 -8.86
C LYS A 44 -7.50 -23.26 -8.08
N ILE A 45 -7.79 -23.52 -6.80
CA ILE A 45 -7.04 -24.50 -5.99
C ILE A 45 -7.15 -25.92 -6.58
N THR A 46 -8.30 -26.27 -7.17
CA THR A 46 -8.50 -27.56 -7.84
C THR A 46 -7.67 -27.66 -9.13
N GLU A 47 -7.57 -26.56 -9.88
CA GLU A 47 -6.69 -26.46 -11.05
C GLU A 47 -5.23 -26.65 -10.67
N LEU A 48 -4.74 -25.92 -9.67
CA LEU A 48 -3.36 -26.03 -9.16
C LEU A 48 -3.06 -27.43 -8.65
N ARG A 49 -4.03 -28.11 -8.04
CA ARG A 49 -3.87 -29.51 -7.64
C ARG A 49 -3.61 -30.43 -8.84
N ARG A 50 -4.31 -30.22 -9.94
CA ARG A 50 -4.13 -31.02 -11.17
C ARG A 50 -2.78 -30.72 -11.80
N GLN A 51 -2.35 -29.46 -11.80
CA GLN A 51 -1.03 -29.04 -12.29
C GLN A 51 0.09 -29.68 -11.45
N TYR A 52 0.03 -29.54 -10.13
CA TYR A 52 0.99 -30.14 -9.20
C TYR A 52 1.08 -31.66 -9.36
N ALA A 53 -0.05 -32.35 -9.53
CA ALA A 53 -0.07 -33.80 -9.77
C ALA A 53 0.70 -34.18 -11.04
N LYS A 54 0.49 -33.43 -12.11
CA LYS A 54 1.13 -33.64 -13.40
C LYS A 54 2.64 -33.38 -13.31
N GLU A 55 3.04 -32.28 -12.69
CA GLU A 55 4.45 -31.88 -12.53
C GLU A 55 5.24 -32.89 -11.69
N ASN A 56 4.59 -33.51 -10.69
CA ASN A 56 5.24 -34.47 -9.79
C ASN A 56 5.03 -35.95 -10.20
N GLY A 57 4.48 -36.21 -11.39
CA GLY A 57 4.28 -37.58 -11.90
C GLY A 57 3.32 -38.43 -11.05
N LEU A 58 2.40 -37.79 -10.32
CA LEU A 58 1.48 -38.48 -9.42
C LEU A 58 0.35 -39.12 -10.21
N LYS A 59 0.15 -40.43 -10.01
CA LYS A 59 -0.87 -41.22 -10.73
C LYS A 59 -2.29 -40.74 -10.46
N THR A 60 -2.58 -40.19 -9.27
CA THR A 60 -3.90 -39.68 -8.93
C THR A 60 -3.84 -38.41 -8.08
N VAL A 61 -4.76 -37.48 -8.37
CA VAL A 61 -4.99 -36.26 -7.58
C VAL A 61 -5.56 -36.55 -6.19
N THR A 62 -5.99 -37.80 -5.92
CA THR A 62 -6.55 -38.23 -4.63
C THR A 62 -5.50 -38.45 -3.55
N GLN A 63 -4.25 -38.77 -3.93
CA GLN A 63 -3.13 -38.85 -3.00
C GLN A 63 -2.60 -37.46 -2.59
N LEU A 64 -2.98 -36.43 -3.34
CA LEU A 64 -2.79 -35.02 -2.98
C LEU A 64 -3.96 -34.55 -2.11
N CYS A 65 -3.75 -34.59 -0.81
CA CYS A 65 -3.75 -33.41 0.07
C CYS A 65 -4.98 -32.47 0.11
N PRO A 66 -5.22 -31.80 1.25
CA PRO A 66 -6.54 -31.55 1.86
C PRO A 66 -7.59 -31.01 0.88
N LYS A 67 -8.88 -31.31 1.10
CA LYS A 67 -9.98 -30.85 0.23
C LYS A 67 -9.79 -29.37 -0.15
N PRO A 68 -9.99 -28.96 -1.43
CA PRO A 68 -9.75 -27.58 -1.85
C PRO A 68 -10.47 -26.54 -0.98
N SER A 69 -11.65 -26.89 -0.46
CA SER A 69 -12.42 -26.08 0.48
C SER A 69 -11.68 -25.74 1.79
N TYR A 70 -10.79 -26.61 2.26
CA TYR A 70 -9.99 -26.39 3.47
C TYR A 70 -8.82 -25.43 3.24
N LEU A 71 -8.39 -25.23 1.99
CA LEU A 71 -7.31 -24.32 1.65
C LEU A 71 -7.80 -22.90 1.35
N VAL A 72 -9.09 -22.69 1.10
CA VAL A 72 -9.63 -21.35 0.77
C VAL A 72 -9.27 -20.30 1.83
N TYR A 73 -9.46 -20.62 3.12
CA TYR A 73 -9.17 -19.68 4.20
C TYR A 73 -7.65 -19.46 4.41
N PRO A 74 -6.81 -20.50 4.51
CA PRO A 74 -5.36 -20.34 4.57
C PRO A 74 -4.76 -19.55 3.39
N VAL A 75 -5.19 -19.85 2.16
CA VAL A 75 -4.72 -19.16 0.95
C VAL A 75 -5.10 -17.68 0.98
N ARG A 76 -6.31 -17.37 1.43
CA ARG A 76 -6.73 -15.98 1.62
C ARG A 76 -5.87 -15.27 2.67
N ALA A 77 -5.73 -15.86 3.86
CA ALA A 77 -4.96 -15.24 4.94
C ALA A 77 -3.51 -14.98 4.48
N PHE A 78 -2.91 -15.94 3.80
CA PHE A 78 -1.59 -15.80 3.20
C PHE A 78 -1.52 -14.69 2.14
N ARG A 79 -2.51 -14.61 1.23
CA ARG A 79 -2.61 -13.53 0.24
C ARG A 79 -2.63 -12.17 0.92
N ASP A 80 -3.51 -11.98 1.90
CA ASP A 80 -3.68 -10.70 2.60
C ASP A 80 -2.39 -10.32 3.34
N GLU A 81 -1.73 -11.28 4.00
CA GLU A 81 -0.44 -11.08 4.66
C GLU A 81 0.69 -10.71 3.67
N TYR A 82 0.74 -11.40 2.53
CA TYR A 82 1.71 -11.12 1.47
C TYR A 82 1.53 -9.72 0.87
N ILE A 83 0.29 -9.31 0.57
CA ILE A 83 -0.01 -7.96 0.08
C ILE A 83 0.49 -6.93 1.10
N ASN A 84 0.09 -7.04 2.37
CA ASN A 84 0.50 -6.08 3.40
C ASN A 84 2.03 -6.01 3.56
N SER A 85 2.71 -7.15 3.51
CA SER A 85 4.18 -7.21 3.58
C SER A 85 4.83 -6.52 2.39
N GLU A 86 4.32 -6.73 1.18
CA GLU A 86 4.85 -6.12 -0.03
C GLU A 86 4.53 -4.62 -0.11
N GLU A 87 3.35 -4.19 0.35
CA GLU A 87 3.00 -2.76 0.47
C GLU A 87 3.98 -2.03 1.40
N ALA A 88 4.30 -2.61 2.56
CA ALA A 88 5.28 -2.06 3.48
C ALA A 88 6.70 -2.02 2.88
N ARG A 89 7.11 -3.09 2.19
CA ARG A 89 8.40 -3.16 1.51
C ARG A 89 8.54 -2.12 0.41
N LEU A 90 7.50 -1.95 -0.41
CA LEU A 90 7.45 -0.93 -1.47
C LEU A 90 7.44 0.48 -0.90
N LEU A 91 6.78 0.70 0.24
CA LEU A 91 6.81 1.99 0.91
C LEU A 91 8.23 2.38 1.29
N GLU A 92 9.01 1.46 1.87
CA GLU A 92 10.42 1.71 2.23
C GLU A 92 11.30 1.96 0.99
N GLU A 93 11.07 1.26 -0.12
CA GLU A 93 11.78 1.48 -1.38
C GLU A 93 11.43 2.84 -2.02
N PHE A 94 10.16 3.23 -1.97
CA PHE A 94 9.66 4.47 -2.56
C PHE A 94 9.97 5.70 -1.72
N LYS A 95 10.00 5.58 -0.39
CA LYS A 95 10.20 6.68 0.57
C LYS A 95 11.36 7.62 0.23
N PRO A 96 12.60 7.16 -0.06
CA PRO A 96 13.68 8.07 -0.43
C PRO A 96 13.42 8.83 -1.73
N LEU A 97 12.80 8.20 -2.73
CA LEU A 97 12.43 8.83 -3.99
C LEU A 97 11.36 9.90 -3.80
N ALA A 98 10.37 9.62 -2.95
CA ALA A 98 9.32 10.55 -2.58
C ALA A 98 9.85 11.78 -1.85
N ILE A 99 10.69 11.58 -0.82
CA ILE A 99 11.29 12.69 -0.06
C ILE A 99 12.16 13.54 -0.99
N ALA A 100 12.98 12.91 -1.85
CA ALA A 100 13.82 13.63 -2.80
C ALA A 100 12.99 14.45 -3.80
N LYS A 101 11.88 13.90 -4.31
CA LYS A 101 10.94 14.61 -5.20
C LYS A 101 10.37 15.84 -4.49
N ILE A 102 9.81 15.67 -3.29
CA ILE A 102 9.20 16.79 -2.55
C ILE A 102 10.24 17.85 -2.18
N ALA A 103 11.45 17.46 -1.78
CA ALA A 103 12.49 18.41 -1.35
C ALA A 103 13.00 19.29 -2.50
N ASN A 104 13.12 18.72 -3.70
CA ASN A 104 13.72 19.37 -4.87
C ASN A 104 12.71 20.00 -5.84
N ASP A 105 11.42 19.65 -5.74
CA ASP A 105 10.36 20.20 -6.57
C ASP A 105 9.86 21.53 -5.98
N GLU A 106 10.50 22.64 -6.41
CA GLU A 106 10.16 23.97 -5.93
C GLU A 106 8.73 24.40 -6.31
N GLU A 107 8.22 23.97 -7.47
CA GLU A 107 6.84 24.27 -7.88
C GLU A 107 5.83 23.58 -6.94
N LEU A 108 6.05 22.31 -6.62
CA LEU A 108 5.25 21.57 -5.65
C LEU A 108 5.34 22.22 -4.27
N LYS A 109 6.54 22.57 -3.81
CA LYS A 109 6.73 23.25 -2.52
C LYS A 109 6.00 24.59 -2.46
N ASP A 110 6.02 25.37 -3.54
CA ASP A 110 5.33 26.66 -3.61
C ASP A 110 3.81 26.47 -3.61
N LYS A 111 3.27 25.53 -4.39
CA LYS A 111 1.84 25.17 -4.37
C LYS A 111 1.39 24.75 -2.96
N LEU A 112 2.14 23.88 -2.30
CA LEU A 112 1.84 23.42 -0.94
C LEU A 112 1.97 24.54 0.10
N ASN A 113 2.96 25.43 -0.05
CA ASN A 113 3.11 26.62 0.80
C ASN A 113 1.92 27.59 0.65
N VAL A 114 1.40 27.78 -0.57
CA VAL A 114 0.20 28.61 -0.80
C VAL A 114 -1.02 28.00 -0.10
N LEU A 115 -1.20 26.68 -0.18
CA LEU A 115 -2.26 25.98 0.53
C LEU A 115 -2.14 26.13 2.05
N LEU A 116 -0.92 26.00 2.59
CA LEU A 116 -0.64 26.25 4.01
C LEU A 116 -1.04 27.67 4.41
N VAL A 117 -0.53 28.70 3.72
CA VAL A 117 -0.83 30.11 4.03
C VAL A 117 -2.33 30.40 3.93
N LYS A 118 -3.01 29.86 2.91
CA LYS A 118 -4.46 30.00 2.75
C LYS A 118 -5.22 29.35 3.91
N GLY A 119 -4.79 28.18 4.38
CA GLY A 119 -5.32 27.51 5.55
C GLY A 119 -5.23 28.38 6.80
N PHE A 120 -4.07 29.00 7.07
CA PHE A 120 -3.88 29.91 8.22
C PHE A 120 -4.65 31.23 8.12
N SER A 121 -4.98 31.69 6.91
CA SER A 121 -5.70 32.96 6.68
C SER A 121 -7.22 32.86 6.86
N LYS A 122 -7.79 31.65 6.78
CA LYS A 122 -9.18 31.40 7.15
C LYS A 122 -9.21 31.18 8.65
N GLU A 123 -10.09 31.88 9.37
CA GLU A 123 -10.25 31.77 10.81
C GLU A 123 -10.12 30.31 11.29
N PHE A 124 -9.32 30.09 12.34
CA PHE A 124 -9.14 28.79 12.99
C PHE A 124 -10.49 28.20 13.41
N VAL A 125 -11.11 27.41 12.54
CA VAL A 125 -12.28 26.63 12.94
C VAL A 125 -11.80 25.28 13.43
N LEU A 126 -11.43 25.23 14.71
CA LEU A 126 -11.23 23.99 15.46
C LEU A 126 -12.58 23.28 15.62
N PHE A 127 -13.05 22.57 14.59
CA PHE A 127 -14.18 21.64 14.74
C PHE A 127 -13.68 20.33 15.37
N GLY A 128 -13.81 20.20 16.68
CA GLY A 128 -13.55 18.94 17.40
C GLY A 128 -12.06 18.58 17.57
N GLY A 129 -11.17 19.56 17.62
CA GLY A 129 -9.74 19.34 17.93
C GLY A 129 -8.88 18.82 16.79
N ARG A 130 -9.40 18.78 15.54
CA ARG A 130 -8.61 18.49 14.34
C ARG A 130 -8.18 19.78 13.64
N ASP A 131 -6.90 19.85 13.29
CA ASP A 131 -6.28 20.98 12.60
C ASP A 131 -6.56 20.91 11.09
N TYR A 132 -7.69 21.49 10.66
CA TYR A 132 -8.13 21.49 9.25
C TYR A 132 -7.20 22.29 8.32
N CYS A 133 -6.34 23.18 8.85
CA CYS A 133 -5.36 23.90 8.04
C CYS A 133 -4.31 22.97 7.41
N ARG A 134 -4.15 21.77 7.97
CA ARG A 134 -3.24 20.73 7.48
C ARG A 134 -3.92 19.76 6.50
N GLU A 135 -5.24 19.72 6.42
CA GLU A 135 -5.96 18.72 5.62
C GLU A 135 -5.79 18.96 4.12
N ASP A 136 -6.00 20.19 3.62
CA ASP A 136 -5.81 20.51 2.20
C ASP A 136 -4.38 20.25 1.72
N VAL A 137 -3.40 20.57 2.58
CA VAL A 137 -1.97 20.40 2.30
C VAL A 137 -1.59 18.92 2.34
N TYR A 138 -2.12 18.18 3.31
CA TYR A 138 -1.97 16.74 3.40
C TYR A 138 -2.57 16.04 2.18
N LEU A 139 -3.77 16.43 1.74
CA LEU A 139 -4.41 15.86 0.55
C LEU A 139 -3.61 16.19 -0.72
N GLY A 140 -3.15 17.43 -0.89
CA GLY A 140 -2.31 17.82 -2.02
C GLY A 140 -0.97 17.06 -2.04
N LEU A 141 -0.37 16.83 -0.87
CA LEU A 141 0.84 16.04 -0.73
C LEU A 141 0.59 14.55 -1.05
N LEU A 142 -0.53 14.00 -0.57
CA LEU A 142 -0.92 12.63 -0.85
C LEU A 142 -1.15 12.40 -2.35
N ASP A 143 -1.78 13.35 -3.04
CA ASP A 143 -2.00 13.28 -4.48
C ASP A 143 -0.67 13.39 -5.26
N ALA A 144 0.22 14.31 -4.87
CA ALA A 144 1.56 14.41 -5.47
C ALA A 144 2.38 13.12 -5.26
N LEU A 145 2.30 12.50 -4.09
CA LEU A 145 2.94 11.22 -3.80
C LEU A 145 2.37 10.09 -4.65
N ARG A 146 1.05 10.06 -4.87
CA ARG A 146 0.39 9.06 -5.73
C ARG A 146 0.77 9.21 -7.20
N GLU A 147 0.86 10.44 -7.69
CA GLU A 147 1.31 10.74 -9.06
C GLU A 147 2.76 10.30 -9.24
N HIS A 148 3.66 10.71 -8.33
CA HIS A 148 5.06 10.31 -8.37
C HIS A 148 5.24 8.79 -8.27
N TYR A 149 4.46 8.12 -7.42
CA TYR A 149 4.48 6.65 -7.35
C TYR A 149 4.12 6.03 -8.70
N LYS A 150 3.07 6.50 -9.38
CA LYS A 150 2.70 5.99 -10.72
C LYS A 150 3.79 6.23 -11.76
N GLU A 151 4.52 7.34 -11.67
CA GLU A 151 5.63 7.64 -12.56
C GLU A 151 6.79 6.66 -12.36
N VAL A 152 7.13 6.34 -11.12
CA VAL A 152 8.31 5.52 -10.79
C VAL A 152 8.03 4.05 -10.53
N GLN A 153 6.76 3.61 -10.43
CA GLN A 153 6.41 2.24 -10.06
C GLN A 153 7.07 1.17 -10.94
N HIS A 154 7.29 1.48 -12.23
CA HIS A 154 7.95 0.57 -13.17
C HIS A 154 9.44 0.34 -12.87
N THR A 155 10.03 1.20 -12.04
CA THR A 155 11.43 1.10 -11.58
C THR A 155 11.55 0.36 -10.25
N LEU A 156 10.42 0.15 -9.55
CA LEU A 156 10.39 -0.55 -8.28
C LEU A 156 10.39 -2.06 -8.50
N SER A 157 10.85 -2.78 -7.49
CA SER A 157 10.97 -4.23 -7.48
C SER A 157 9.67 -5.04 -7.62
N ASN A 158 8.50 -4.39 -7.69
CA ASN A 158 7.20 -5.03 -7.89
C ASN A 158 6.39 -4.32 -8.99
N SER A 159 5.82 -5.09 -9.90
CA SER A 159 4.99 -4.60 -11.02
C SER A 159 3.50 -4.90 -10.87
N SER A 160 3.09 -5.53 -9.75
CA SER A 160 1.68 -5.83 -9.48
C SER A 160 0.86 -4.55 -9.32
N ASP A 161 -0.32 -4.55 -9.94
CA ASP A 161 -1.29 -3.46 -9.82
C ASP A 161 -2.03 -3.47 -8.48
N VAL A 162 -2.11 -4.62 -7.83
CA VAL A 162 -2.80 -4.80 -6.55
C VAL A 162 -1.96 -4.33 -5.38
N VAL A 163 -0.64 -4.53 -5.43
CA VAL A 163 0.25 -4.12 -4.35
C VAL A 163 0.65 -2.66 -4.52
N LYS A 164 0.07 -1.78 -3.69
CA LYS A 164 0.37 -0.35 -3.70
C LYS A 164 0.60 0.14 -2.28
N PRO A 165 1.70 0.87 -2.00
CA PRO A 165 2.00 1.33 -0.66
C PRO A 165 0.91 2.27 -0.13
N ASP A 166 0.60 2.18 1.15
CA ASP A 166 -0.19 3.21 1.83
C ASP A 166 0.67 4.45 2.05
N LEU A 167 0.36 5.52 1.32
CA LEU A 167 1.13 6.76 1.32
C LEU A 167 0.68 7.75 2.41
N ARG A 168 -0.35 7.43 3.19
CA ARG A 168 -0.93 8.33 4.21
C ARG A 168 0.08 8.68 5.31
N ASP A 169 0.80 7.69 5.80
CA ASP A 169 1.81 7.91 6.85
C ASP A 169 3.02 8.68 6.30
N LEU A 170 3.45 8.38 5.07
CA LEU A 170 4.53 9.10 4.40
C LEU A 170 4.17 10.57 4.12
N ALA A 171 2.92 10.85 3.74
CA ALA A 171 2.42 12.22 3.59
C ALA A 171 2.47 12.95 4.95
N SER A 172 2.03 12.30 6.02
CA SER A 172 2.08 12.87 7.38
C SER A 172 3.53 13.17 7.83
N GLU A 173 4.45 12.26 7.53
CA GLU A 173 5.88 12.41 7.82
C GLU A 173 6.50 13.57 7.02
N CYS A 174 6.23 13.66 5.73
CA CYS A 174 6.73 14.73 4.87
C CYS A 174 6.16 16.11 5.27
N LEU A 175 4.89 16.18 5.64
CA LEU A 175 4.27 17.40 6.18
C LEU A 175 4.97 17.85 7.47
N THR A 176 5.26 16.91 8.35
CA THR A 176 5.92 17.19 9.63
C THR A 176 7.37 17.62 9.44
N SER A 177 8.13 16.89 8.63
CA SER A 177 9.58 17.10 8.47
C SER A 177 9.93 18.29 7.56
N LEU A 178 9.23 18.49 6.44
CA LEU A 178 9.59 19.46 5.42
C LEU A 178 8.86 20.80 5.55
N PHE A 179 7.65 20.80 6.09
CA PHE A 179 6.79 21.99 6.12
C PHE A 179 6.57 22.57 7.52
N THR A 180 6.54 21.76 8.58
CA THR A 180 6.36 22.29 9.94
C THR A 180 7.45 23.29 10.36
N PRO A 181 8.76 23.10 10.06
CA PRO A 181 9.78 24.10 10.36
C PRO A 181 9.56 25.47 9.68
N ARG A 182 8.96 25.49 8.48
CA ARG A 182 8.62 26.72 7.75
C ARG A 182 7.45 27.48 8.38
N LEU A 183 6.58 26.79 9.11
CA LEU A 183 5.45 27.38 9.83
C LEU A 183 5.90 28.10 11.09
N THR A 184 6.81 27.50 11.87
CA THR A 184 7.36 28.11 13.10
C THR A 184 8.17 29.38 12.81
N LEU A 185 8.86 29.43 11.67
CA LEU A 185 9.63 30.60 11.25
C LEU A 185 8.74 31.76 10.76
N LYS A 186 7.59 31.49 10.13
CA LYS A 186 6.64 32.54 9.72
C LYS A 186 5.81 33.12 10.88
N SER A 187 5.60 32.37 11.96
CA SER A 187 5.03 32.92 13.22
C SER A 187 6.03 33.78 14.00
N GLY A 188 7.32 33.66 13.71
CA GLY A 188 8.36 34.58 14.16
C GLY A 188 8.37 35.84 13.28
N ASN A 189 7.24 36.55 13.25
CA ASN A 189 7.16 37.82 12.55
C ASN A 189 8.21 38.75 13.16
N THR A 190 9.14 39.12 12.30
CA THR A 190 10.32 39.94 12.51
C THR A 190 9.89 41.41 12.61
N GLU A 191 9.03 41.72 13.57
CA GLU A 191 8.63 43.07 13.92
C GLU A 191 8.87 43.31 15.41
N GLN A 192 10.14 43.51 15.81
CA GLN A 192 10.54 44.38 16.94
C GLN A 192 12.07 44.42 17.17
N ILE A 193 12.86 44.57 16.11
CA ILE A 193 14.20 45.16 16.27
C ILE A 193 14.29 46.39 15.36
N LYS A 194 13.44 47.37 15.64
CA LYS A 194 13.73 48.76 15.33
C LYS A 194 14.00 49.49 16.65
N GLN A 195 15.28 49.82 16.81
CA GLN A 195 15.80 50.96 17.57
C GLN A 195 15.38 51.07 19.04
N VAL A 196 16.30 50.74 19.93
CA VAL A 196 16.67 51.68 20.99
C VAL A 196 18.19 51.84 20.93
N ALA A 197 18.61 52.95 20.34
CA ALA A 197 19.90 53.56 20.62
C ALA A 197 19.77 54.35 21.94
#